data_AF-A0A242U815-F1
#
_entry.id   AF-A0A242U815-F1
#
_cell.length_a   1.000
_cell.length_b   1.000
_cell.length_c   1.000
_cell.angle_alpha   90.00
_cell.angle_beta   90.00
_cell.angle_gamma   90.00
#
_symmetry.space_group_name_H-M   'P 1'
#
loop_
_entity.id
_entity.type
_entity.pdbx_description
1 polymer ?
#
loop_
_entity_poly.entity_id
_entity_poly.type
_entity_poly.pdbx_seq_one_letter_code
_entity_poly.pdbx_strand_id
1 'polypeptide(L)'
;MEKPFDYTFPEDEKFPDKIKIEFVQRSSGRIHMKYGDVFLGDPLTDNHKDRDNYRYHDVFHISYTAILHWSPVFRALLKRKRKSKPDFDENEDSGRAIVVEEGISAWIFNQAKEYNYFVNQKDISTKLIKNVQLFVKGYEVENCPPALWKKAIYEGFKVFRELTTHKVGIINIDLTERSIEFEKIKNE
;
A
#
# COMPACT_ATOMS: atom_id res chain seq x y z
N MET A 1 7.33 -13.42 -15.85
CA MET A 1 6.70 -12.76 -14.69
C MET A 1 5.25 -13.21 -14.63
N GLU A 2 4.74 -13.45 -13.42
CA GLU A 2 3.32 -13.74 -13.21
C GLU A 2 2.50 -12.48 -13.51
N LYS A 3 1.40 -12.62 -14.27
CA LYS A 3 0.55 -11.51 -14.73
C LYS A 3 -0.18 -10.88 -13.54
N PRO A 4 -0.41 -9.55 -13.52
CA PRO A 4 -1.26 -8.90 -12.51
C PRO A 4 -2.66 -9.52 -12.47
N PHE A 5 -3.32 -9.54 -11.31
CA PHE A 5 -4.64 -10.16 -11.17
C PHE A 5 -5.72 -9.53 -12.07
N ASP A 6 -5.56 -8.25 -12.41
CA ASP A 6 -6.49 -7.50 -13.25
C ASP A 6 -6.15 -7.54 -14.75
N TYR A 7 -5.19 -8.36 -15.20
CA TYR A 7 -4.71 -8.34 -16.59
C TYR A 7 -5.79 -8.54 -17.67
N THR A 8 -6.92 -9.18 -17.34
CA THR A 8 -8.06 -9.43 -18.25
C THR A 8 -9.17 -8.38 -18.20
N PHE A 9 -9.07 -7.40 -17.30
CA PHE A 9 -10.11 -6.40 -17.10
C PHE A 9 -10.00 -5.24 -18.10
N PRO A 10 -11.03 -4.39 -18.23
CA PRO A 10 -10.94 -3.13 -18.95
C PRO A 10 -9.82 -2.22 -18.43
N GLU A 11 -9.29 -1.35 -19.28
CA GLU A 11 -8.13 -0.50 -18.95
C GLU A 11 -8.39 0.50 -17.80
N ASP A 12 -9.64 0.93 -17.64
CA ASP A 12 -10.11 1.77 -16.54
C ASP A 12 -10.28 1.00 -15.22
N GLU A 13 -10.21 -0.33 -15.25
CA GLU A 13 -10.27 -1.19 -14.06
C GLU A 13 -8.91 -1.84 -13.71
N LYS A 14 -7.89 -1.70 -14.57
CA LYS A 14 -6.52 -2.14 -14.27
C LYS A 14 -5.75 -1.12 -13.47
N PHE A 15 -4.79 -1.54 -12.67
CA PHE A 15 -3.75 -0.61 -12.24
C PHE A 15 -2.84 -0.22 -13.41
N PRO A 16 -2.49 1.08 -13.57
CA PRO A 16 -1.42 1.48 -14.48
C PRO A 16 -0.09 0.82 -14.12
N ASP A 17 0.71 0.45 -15.13
CA ASP A 17 2.01 -0.22 -14.92
C ASP A 17 2.97 0.61 -14.05
N LYS A 18 2.91 1.93 -14.17
CA LYS A 18 3.70 2.88 -13.38
C LYS A 18 2.80 3.94 -12.77
N ILE A 19 2.94 4.15 -11.47
CA ILE A 19 2.12 5.11 -10.72
C ILE A 19 3.06 5.99 -9.89
N LYS A 20 2.78 7.30 -9.90
CA LYS A 20 3.49 8.31 -9.13
C LYS A 20 2.52 8.97 -8.14
N ILE A 21 2.73 8.77 -6.85
CA ILE A 21 1.91 9.34 -5.78
C ILE A 21 2.70 10.41 -5.03
N GLU A 22 2.18 11.64 -5.00
CA GLU A 22 2.82 12.74 -4.29
C GLU A 22 2.23 12.86 -2.88
N PHE A 23 3.09 12.82 -1.86
CA PHE A 23 2.76 13.17 -0.50
C PHE A 23 3.10 14.64 -0.28
N VAL A 24 2.06 15.47 -0.15
CA VAL A 24 2.20 16.93 -0.01
C VAL A 24 1.62 17.42 1.31
N GLN A 25 2.25 18.44 1.89
CA GLN A 25 1.73 19.13 3.06
C GLN A 25 1.02 20.40 2.63
N ARG A 26 -0.26 20.57 3.01
CA ARG A 26 -1.00 21.81 2.77
C ARG A 26 -0.84 22.79 3.93
N SER A 27 -1.34 24.03 3.75
CA SER A 27 -1.28 25.09 4.76
C SER A 27 -1.89 24.71 6.12
N SER A 28 -2.82 23.75 6.15
CA SER A 28 -3.38 23.19 7.39
C SER A 28 -2.40 22.31 8.18
N GLY A 29 -1.20 22.02 7.64
CA GLY A 29 -0.23 21.09 8.19
C GLY A 29 -0.57 19.62 7.94
N ARG A 30 -1.74 19.32 7.35
CA ARG A 30 -2.17 17.95 7.02
C ARG A 30 -1.50 17.45 5.75
N ILE A 31 -1.19 16.15 5.75
CA ILE A 31 -0.61 15.45 4.60
C ILE A 31 -1.74 15.02 3.68
N HIS A 32 -1.53 15.13 2.37
CA HIS A 32 -2.47 14.68 1.35
C HIS A 32 -1.70 13.86 0.32
N MET A 33 -2.38 12.89 -0.27
CA MET A 33 -1.88 12.18 -1.45
C MET A 33 -2.43 12.80 -2.73
N LYS A 34 -1.61 12.85 -3.78
CA LYS A 34 -2.03 13.20 -5.13
C LYS A 34 -1.60 12.16 -6.14
N TYR A 35 -2.44 11.92 -7.13
CA TYR A 35 -2.10 11.22 -8.37
C TYR A 35 -2.32 12.18 -9.53
N GLY A 36 -1.21 12.65 -10.13
CA GLY A 36 -1.25 13.81 -11.02
C GLY A 36 -1.83 15.04 -10.32
N ASP A 37 -2.92 15.59 -10.86
CA ASP A 37 -3.60 16.76 -10.31
C ASP A 37 -4.77 16.42 -9.37
N VAL A 38 -5.04 15.14 -9.15
CA VAL A 38 -6.18 14.67 -8.35
C VAL A 38 -5.73 14.28 -6.94
N PHE A 39 -6.42 14.80 -5.92
CA PHE A 39 -6.23 14.35 -4.54
C PHE A 39 -6.86 12.98 -4.32
N LEU A 40 -6.15 12.10 -3.60
CA LEU A 40 -6.62 10.78 -3.24
C LEU A 40 -7.00 10.75 -1.75
N GLY A 41 -8.18 10.19 -1.47
CA GLY A 41 -8.64 9.95 -0.10
C GLY A 41 -8.86 11.22 0.73
N ASP A 42 -8.95 11.01 2.04
CA ASP A 42 -9.06 12.09 3.01
C ASP A 42 -7.68 12.58 3.48
N PRO A 43 -7.58 13.79 4.05
CA PRO A 43 -6.32 14.28 4.62
C PRO A 43 -5.78 13.35 5.72
N LEU A 44 -4.49 13.01 5.64
CA LEU A 44 -3.85 12.05 6.53
C LEU A 44 -3.39 12.69 7.84
N THR A 45 -3.72 12.03 8.94
CA THR A 45 -3.45 12.46 10.32
C THR A 45 -3.17 11.24 11.20
N ASP A 46 -2.36 11.39 12.25
CA ASP A 46 -1.99 10.26 13.11
C ASP A 46 -3.21 9.72 13.91
N ASN A 47 -4.24 10.54 14.17
CA ASN A 47 -5.50 10.19 14.86
C ASN A 47 -5.36 9.30 16.12
N HIS A 48 -4.20 9.35 16.77
CA HIS A 48 -3.86 8.57 17.95
C HIS A 48 -3.07 9.45 18.94
N LYS A 49 -3.12 9.09 20.23
CA LYS A 49 -2.46 9.84 21.32
C LYS A 49 -0.95 9.86 21.15
N ASP A 50 -0.40 8.73 20.71
CA ASP A 50 1.01 8.58 20.38
C ASP A 50 1.24 8.98 18.92
N ARG A 51 2.13 9.95 18.69
CA ARG A 51 2.51 10.43 17.35
C ARG A 51 3.53 9.46 16.73
N ASP A 52 3.07 8.25 16.41
CA ASP A 52 3.89 7.17 15.84
C ASP A 52 4.08 7.26 14.32
N ASN A 53 3.57 8.33 13.70
CA ASN A 53 3.59 8.59 12.26
C ASN A 53 2.69 7.66 11.43
N TYR A 54 1.70 7.01 12.04
CA TYR A 54 0.71 6.22 11.30
C TYR A 54 -0.05 7.03 10.23
N ARG A 55 0.00 8.36 10.23
CA ARG A 55 -0.50 9.18 9.12
C ARG A 55 0.10 8.83 7.75
N TYR A 56 1.24 8.15 7.67
CA TYR A 56 1.83 7.75 6.38
C TYR A 56 1.52 6.30 5.98
N HIS A 57 0.59 5.61 6.68
CA HIS A 57 0.34 4.18 6.47
C HIS A 57 -0.16 3.81 5.06
N ASP A 58 -0.73 4.74 4.30
CA ASP A 58 -1.15 4.48 2.91
C ASP A 58 0.00 3.99 2.01
N VAL A 59 1.26 4.24 2.39
CA VAL A 59 2.44 3.63 1.73
C VAL A 59 2.38 2.10 1.71
N PHE A 60 1.74 1.46 2.69
CA PHE A 60 1.60 0.01 2.75
C PHE A 60 0.62 -0.49 1.67
N HIS A 61 -0.51 0.19 1.48
CA HIS A 61 -1.47 -0.13 0.42
C HIS A 61 -0.85 0.07 -0.97
N ILE A 62 -0.03 1.12 -1.11
CA ILE A 62 0.76 1.38 -2.33
C ILE A 62 1.81 0.28 -2.55
N SER A 63 2.48 -0.20 -1.49
CA SER A 63 3.46 -1.28 -1.61
C SER A 63 2.80 -2.63 -1.93
N TYR A 64 1.61 -2.92 -1.38
CA TYR A 64 0.84 -4.11 -1.74
C TYR A 64 0.41 -4.08 -3.20
N THR A 65 -0.04 -2.92 -3.69
CA THR A 65 -0.32 -2.72 -5.13
C THR A 65 0.90 -3.02 -5.98
N ALA A 66 2.04 -2.41 -5.66
CA ALA A 66 3.27 -2.56 -6.45
C ALA A 66 3.80 -3.99 -6.46
N ILE A 67 3.82 -4.64 -5.30
CA ILE A 67 4.55 -5.90 -5.09
C ILE A 67 3.64 -7.12 -5.21
N LEU A 68 2.39 -7.03 -4.76
CA LEU A 68 1.42 -8.14 -4.76
C LEU A 68 0.43 -8.03 -5.91
N HIS A 69 0.36 -6.87 -6.59
CA HIS A 69 -0.70 -6.55 -7.56
C HIS A 69 -2.10 -6.56 -6.94
N TRP A 70 -2.16 -6.38 -5.62
CA TRP A 70 -3.39 -6.44 -4.84
C TRP A 70 -3.40 -5.32 -3.80
N SER A 71 -4.49 -4.56 -3.80
CA SER A 71 -4.83 -3.59 -2.77
C SER A 71 -6.26 -3.10 -3.05
N PRO A 72 -7.29 -3.70 -2.44
CA PRO A 72 -8.66 -3.18 -2.53
C PRO A 72 -8.77 -1.72 -2.05
N VAL A 73 -7.98 -1.31 -1.05
CA VAL A 73 -7.91 0.09 -0.56
C VAL A 73 -7.41 1.00 -1.67
N PHE A 74 -6.24 0.73 -2.24
CA PHE A 74 -5.66 1.62 -3.25
C PHE A 74 -6.45 1.59 -4.56
N ARG A 75 -7.04 0.45 -4.91
CA ARG A 75 -7.99 0.34 -6.02
C ARG A 75 -9.21 1.25 -5.82
N ALA A 76 -9.77 1.29 -4.61
CA ALA A 76 -10.88 2.17 -4.27
C ALA A 76 -10.48 3.66 -4.28
N LEU A 77 -9.26 3.98 -3.82
CA LEU A 77 -8.70 5.34 -3.89
C LEU A 77 -8.56 5.82 -5.34
N LEU A 78 -8.04 4.98 -6.22
CA LEU A 78 -7.88 5.29 -7.65
C LEU A 78 -9.16 5.19 -8.47
N LYS A 79 -10.29 4.79 -7.87
CA LYS A 79 -11.58 4.56 -8.55
C LYS A 79 -11.51 3.47 -9.64
N ARG A 80 -10.70 2.43 -9.43
CA ARG A 80 -10.43 1.34 -10.39
C ARG A 80 -10.98 -0.02 -9.94
N LYS A 81 -12.09 -0.04 -9.19
CA LYS A 81 -12.77 -1.29 -8.80
C LYS A 81 -13.21 -2.04 -10.05
N ARG A 82 -13.13 -3.37 -10.02
CA ARG A 82 -13.40 -4.28 -11.14
C ARG A 82 -14.89 -4.55 -11.34
N LYS A 83 -15.65 -3.50 -11.64
CA LYS A 83 -17.12 -3.51 -11.70
C LYS A 83 -17.68 -4.23 -12.92
N SER A 84 -16.88 -4.38 -13.97
CA SER A 84 -17.25 -5.14 -15.17
C SER A 84 -17.56 -6.62 -14.86
N LYS A 85 -17.04 -7.16 -13.75
CA LYS A 85 -17.39 -8.50 -13.23
C LYS A 85 -17.90 -8.37 -11.80
N PRO A 86 -19.23 -8.47 -11.56
CA PRO A 86 -19.82 -8.30 -10.24
C PRO A 86 -19.18 -9.17 -9.14
N ASP A 87 -18.81 -10.40 -9.48
CA ASP A 87 -18.15 -11.33 -8.56
C ASP A 87 -16.83 -10.76 -7.97
N PHE A 88 -16.04 -10.03 -8.78
CA PHE A 88 -14.82 -9.37 -8.30
C PHE A 88 -15.12 -8.10 -7.51
N ASP A 89 -16.10 -7.30 -7.94
CA ASP A 89 -16.51 -6.09 -7.21
C ASP A 89 -17.04 -6.39 -5.79
N GLU A 90 -17.75 -7.52 -5.65
CA GLU A 90 -18.38 -7.98 -4.41
C GLU A 90 -17.44 -8.79 -3.49
N ASN A 91 -16.51 -9.56 -4.05
CA ASN A 91 -15.64 -10.43 -3.24
C ASN A 91 -14.23 -9.87 -3.05
N GLU A 92 -13.60 -9.32 -4.10
CA GLU A 92 -12.19 -8.91 -4.06
C GLU A 92 -12.01 -7.41 -3.81
N ASP A 93 -12.94 -6.58 -4.29
CA ASP A 93 -12.84 -5.13 -4.20
C ASP A 93 -13.84 -4.53 -3.19
N SER A 94 -14.61 -5.35 -2.49
CA SER A 94 -15.68 -4.87 -1.61
C SER A 94 -15.16 -4.26 -0.31
N GLY A 95 -16.07 -3.65 0.46
CA GLY A 95 -15.75 -3.10 1.78
C GLY A 95 -15.13 -4.13 2.73
N ARG A 96 -15.46 -5.42 2.58
CA ARG A 96 -14.87 -6.49 3.39
C ARG A 96 -13.37 -6.67 3.07
N ALA A 97 -13.02 -6.70 1.79
CA ALA A 97 -11.63 -6.82 1.36
C ALA A 97 -10.81 -5.58 1.80
N ILE A 98 -11.38 -4.38 1.66
CA ILE A 98 -10.81 -3.12 2.16
C ILE A 98 -10.51 -3.21 3.67
N VAL A 99 -11.50 -3.63 4.48
CA VAL A 99 -11.32 -3.76 5.94
C VAL A 99 -10.25 -4.80 6.30
N VAL A 100 -10.15 -5.90 5.55
CA VAL A 100 -9.10 -6.90 5.76
C VAL A 100 -7.72 -6.31 5.47
N GLU A 101 -7.53 -5.60 4.35
CA GLU A 101 -6.27 -4.94 4.03
C GLU A 101 -5.89 -3.89 5.09
N GLU A 102 -6.83 -3.02 5.48
CA GLU A 102 -6.62 -2.04 6.56
C GLU A 102 -6.21 -2.72 7.87
N GLY A 103 -6.87 -3.82 8.22
CA GLY A 103 -6.53 -4.63 9.39
C GLY A 103 -5.12 -5.20 9.34
N ILE A 104 -4.69 -5.69 8.17
CA ILE A 104 -3.31 -6.17 7.94
C ILE A 104 -2.31 -5.02 8.12
N SER A 105 -2.54 -3.88 7.47
CA SER A 105 -1.67 -2.70 7.56
C SER A 105 -1.52 -2.22 9.00
N ALA A 106 -2.62 -2.07 9.74
CA ALA A 106 -2.62 -1.66 11.15
C ALA A 106 -1.94 -2.70 12.06
N TRP A 107 -2.21 -3.99 11.85
CA TRP A 107 -1.62 -5.06 12.64
C TRP A 107 -0.10 -5.14 12.43
N ILE A 108 0.37 -5.15 11.18
CA ILE A 108 1.80 -5.19 10.85
C ILE A 108 2.49 -3.93 11.39
N PHE A 109 1.88 -2.76 11.27
CA PHE A 109 2.44 -1.53 11.83
C PHE A 109 2.67 -1.62 13.34
N ASN A 110 1.72 -2.18 14.09
CA ASN A 110 1.90 -2.39 15.53
C ASN A 110 3.00 -3.41 15.83
N GLN A 111 3.09 -4.51 15.07
CA GLN A 111 4.21 -5.46 15.19
C GLN A 111 5.55 -4.78 14.86
N ALA A 112 5.59 -3.91 13.85
CA ALA A 112 6.81 -3.26 13.38
C ALA A 112 7.43 -2.34 14.44
N LYS A 113 6.63 -1.76 15.35
CA LYS A 113 7.13 -0.96 16.49
C LYS A 113 8.10 -1.76 17.35
N GLU A 114 7.82 -3.03 17.63
CA GLU A 114 8.68 -3.93 18.40
C GLU A 114 10.02 -4.22 17.70
N TYR A 115 10.06 -4.06 16.37
CA TYR A 115 11.23 -4.30 15.53
C TYR A 115 11.86 -3.01 14.99
N ASN A 116 11.58 -1.86 15.61
CA ASN A 116 12.05 -0.53 15.18
C ASN A 116 11.81 -0.30 13.67
N TYR A 117 10.58 -0.55 13.23
CA TYR A 117 10.14 -0.42 11.84
C TYR A 117 11.04 -1.12 10.82
N PHE A 118 11.62 -2.27 11.20
CA PHE A 118 12.50 -3.11 10.39
C PHE A 118 13.78 -2.42 9.87
N VAL A 119 14.25 -1.34 10.51
CA VAL A 119 15.44 -0.57 10.08
C VAL A 119 16.68 -1.45 9.83
N ASN A 120 16.97 -2.39 10.73
CA ASN A 120 18.16 -3.25 10.67
C ASN A 120 17.81 -4.72 10.42
N GLN A 121 16.55 -5.02 10.09
CA GLN A 121 16.12 -6.39 9.84
C GLN A 121 16.39 -6.75 8.38
N LYS A 122 16.97 -7.94 8.17
CA LYS A 122 17.21 -8.46 6.82
C LYS A 122 16.01 -9.22 6.25
N ASP A 123 15.05 -9.58 7.09
CA ASP A 123 13.90 -10.39 6.72
C ASP A 123 12.71 -10.14 7.66
N ILE A 124 11.52 -10.47 7.19
CA ILE A 124 10.28 -10.48 7.97
C ILE A 124 10.04 -11.90 8.49
N SER A 125 9.71 -12.02 9.78
CA SER A 125 9.57 -13.34 10.42
C SER A 125 8.51 -14.20 9.72
N THR A 126 8.81 -15.49 9.53
CA THR A 126 7.86 -16.45 8.93
C THR A 126 6.56 -16.56 9.73
N LYS A 127 6.61 -16.36 11.06
CA LYS A 127 5.42 -16.34 11.92
C LYS A 127 4.49 -15.18 11.55
N LEU A 128 5.06 -13.99 11.36
CA LEU A 128 4.30 -12.81 10.92
C LEU A 128 3.63 -13.08 9.57
N ILE A 129 4.39 -13.60 8.60
CA ILE A 129 3.86 -13.89 7.26
C ILE A 129 2.76 -14.95 7.28
N LYS A 130 2.92 -16.02 8.07
CA LYS A 130 1.86 -17.03 8.24
C LYS A 130 0.56 -16.42 8.78
N ASN A 131 0.66 -15.47 9.72
CA ASN A 131 -0.53 -14.78 10.22
C ASN A 131 -1.19 -13.92 9.13
N VAL A 132 -0.41 -13.17 8.34
CA VAL A 132 -0.94 -12.40 7.20
C VAL A 132 -1.70 -13.31 6.23
N GLN A 133 -1.14 -14.48 5.92
CA GLN A 133 -1.79 -15.47 5.04
C GLN A 133 -3.13 -15.98 5.60
N LEU A 134 -3.35 -15.95 6.92
CA LEU A 134 -4.65 -16.28 7.51
C LEU A 134 -5.69 -15.17 7.28
N PHE A 135 -5.27 -13.90 7.27
CA PHE A 135 -6.19 -12.77 7.00
C PHE A 135 -6.68 -12.76 5.56
N VAL A 136 -5.79 -13.10 4.61
CA VAL A 136 -6.11 -13.02 3.17
C VAL A 136 -6.67 -14.31 2.58
N LYS A 137 -6.98 -15.31 3.41
CA LYS A 137 -7.55 -16.57 2.94
C LYS A 137 -8.90 -16.33 2.25
N GLY A 138 -9.04 -16.85 1.03
CA GLY A 138 -10.22 -16.70 0.19
C GLY A 138 -10.23 -15.45 -0.69
N TYR A 139 -9.14 -14.67 -0.71
CA TYR A 139 -8.94 -13.57 -1.67
C TYR A 139 -7.86 -13.96 -2.68
N GLU A 140 -7.87 -13.36 -3.87
CA GLU A 140 -6.92 -13.67 -4.94
C GLU A 140 -5.44 -13.57 -4.52
N VAL A 141 -5.13 -12.64 -3.59
CA VAL A 141 -3.78 -12.43 -3.05
C VAL A 141 -3.27 -13.59 -2.18
N GLU A 142 -4.12 -14.53 -1.79
CA GLU A 142 -3.69 -15.76 -1.13
C GLU A 142 -2.74 -16.59 -1.99
N ASN A 143 -2.84 -16.43 -3.31
CA ASN A 143 -1.98 -17.08 -4.29
C ASN A 143 -0.57 -16.47 -4.33
N CYS A 144 -0.35 -15.29 -3.73
CA CYS A 144 0.98 -14.69 -3.68
C CYS A 144 1.91 -15.50 -2.76
N PRO A 145 3.11 -15.90 -3.23
CA PRO A 145 4.05 -16.63 -2.40
C PRO A 145 4.50 -15.80 -1.19
N PRO A 146 4.86 -16.44 -0.05
CA PRO A 146 5.34 -15.77 1.16
C PRO A 146 6.46 -14.75 0.90
N ALA A 147 7.33 -15.03 -0.08
CA ALA A 147 8.43 -14.15 -0.44
C ALA A 147 7.97 -12.78 -0.98
N LEU A 148 6.86 -12.72 -1.73
CA LEU A 148 6.31 -11.44 -2.19
C LEU A 148 5.71 -10.65 -1.04
N TRP A 149 5.01 -11.30 -0.11
CA TRP A 149 4.53 -10.64 1.11
C TRP A 149 5.68 -10.06 1.95
N LYS A 150 6.76 -10.82 2.14
CA LYS A 150 7.97 -10.32 2.80
C LYS A 150 8.53 -9.07 2.10
N LYS A 151 8.64 -9.12 0.77
CA LYS A 151 9.12 -7.98 -0.06
C LYS A 151 8.20 -6.77 0.09
N ALA A 152 6.88 -6.95 0.02
CA ALA A 152 5.89 -5.88 0.08
C ALA A 152 5.91 -5.14 1.41
N ILE A 153 6.00 -5.91 2.51
CA ILE A 153 6.13 -5.36 3.86
C ILE A 153 7.48 -4.64 4.00
N TYR A 154 8.59 -5.29 3.63
CA TYR A 154 9.91 -4.73 3.80
C TYR A 154 10.12 -3.41 3.03
N GLU A 155 9.81 -3.41 1.72
CA GLU A 155 9.94 -2.20 0.89
C GLU A 155 8.93 -1.12 1.29
N GLY A 156 7.71 -1.51 1.70
CA GLY A 156 6.73 -0.57 2.26
C GLY A 156 7.26 0.15 3.50
N PHE A 157 7.87 -0.57 4.45
CA PHE A 157 8.49 0.06 5.62
C PHE A 157 9.73 0.87 5.29
N LYS A 158 10.49 0.49 4.26
CA LYS A 158 11.61 1.30 3.78
C LYS A 158 11.14 2.67 3.29
N VAL A 159 10.13 2.71 2.43
CA VAL A 159 9.55 3.98 1.94
C VAL A 159 8.80 4.74 3.04
N PHE A 160 8.12 4.05 3.95
CA PHE A 160 7.54 4.64 5.15
C PHE A 160 8.59 5.44 5.94
N ARG A 161 9.76 4.84 6.22
CA ARG A 161 10.83 5.53 6.96
C ARG A 161 11.34 6.77 6.24
N GLU A 162 11.51 6.71 4.92
CA GLU A 162 11.88 7.87 4.11
C GLU A 162 10.83 8.99 4.18
N LEU A 163 9.54 8.64 4.10
CA LEU A 163 8.43 9.59 4.27
C LEU A 163 8.36 10.17 5.67
N THR A 164 8.59 9.39 6.73
CA THR A 164 8.63 9.93 8.09
C THR A 164 9.78 10.91 8.29
N THR A 165 10.91 10.67 7.62
CA THR A 165 12.10 11.53 7.67
C THR A 165 11.88 12.84 6.92
N HIS A 166 11.32 12.75 5.71
CA HIS A 166 11.20 13.89 4.80
C HIS A 166 9.85 14.62 4.87
N LYS A 167 8.82 14.00 5.45
CA LYS A 167 7.43 14.45 5.62
C LYS A 167 6.62 14.64 4.33
N VAL A 168 7.31 14.93 3.23
CA VAL A 168 6.79 15.08 1.89
C VAL A 168 7.70 14.38 0.90
N GLY A 169 7.18 14.01 -0.25
CA GLY A 169 7.95 13.35 -1.28
C GLY A 169 7.07 12.67 -2.31
N ILE A 170 7.69 11.93 -3.20
CA ILE A 170 7.04 11.20 -4.26
C ILE A 170 7.27 9.71 -4.02
N ILE A 171 6.22 8.90 -4.14
CA ILE A 171 6.33 7.45 -4.21
C ILE A 171 6.15 7.04 -5.67
N ASN A 172 7.16 6.38 -6.22
CA ASN A 172 7.10 5.79 -7.55
C ASN A 172 6.91 4.28 -7.39
N ILE A 173 5.90 3.70 -8.05
CA ILE A 173 5.74 2.25 -8.13
C ILE A 173 5.76 1.78 -9.57
N ASP A 174 6.38 0.61 -9.77
CA ASP A 174 6.42 -0.11 -11.05
C ASP A 174 5.91 -1.53 -10.81
N LEU A 175 4.74 -1.83 -11.39
CA LEU A 175 4.08 -3.13 -11.25
C LEU A 175 4.80 -4.21 -12.07
N THR A 176 5.50 -3.85 -13.15
CA THR A 176 6.27 -4.80 -13.96
C THR A 176 7.48 -5.28 -13.17
N GLU A 177 8.20 -4.36 -12.56
CA GLU A 177 9.40 -4.67 -11.75
C GLU A 177 9.06 -5.12 -10.32
N ARG A 178 7.78 -5.05 -9.93
CA ARG A 178 7.32 -5.18 -8.54
C ARG A 178 8.22 -4.35 -7.64
N SER A 179 8.19 -3.04 -7.79
CA SER A 179 9.05 -2.12 -7.03
C SER A 179 8.30 -0.90 -6.52
N ILE A 180 8.78 -0.36 -5.40
CA ILE A 180 8.30 0.87 -4.78
C ILE A 180 9.52 1.66 -4.29
N GLU A 181 9.58 2.94 -4.66
CA GLU A 181 10.72 3.80 -4.37
C GLU A 181 10.27 5.17 -3.89
N PHE A 182 11.03 5.72 -2.93
CA PHE A 182 10.86 7.08 -2.48
C PHE A 182 11.75 8.02 -3.31
N GLU A 183 11.16 9.09 -3.81
CA GLU A 183 11.85 10.20 -4.46
C GLU A 183 11.64 11.47 -3.63
N LYS A 184 12.75 12.06 -3.19
CA LYS A 184 12.74 13.33 -2.46
C LYS A 184 12.43 14.48 -3.43
N ILE A 185 11.44 15.30 -3.08
CA ILE A 185 11.22 16.57 -3.77
C ILE A 185 12.42 17.48 -3.48
N LYS A 186 13.16 17.88 -4.52
CA LYS A 186 14.19 18.91 -4.37
C LYS A 186 13.48 20.23 -4.07
N ASN A 187 13.76 20.82 -2.92
CA ASN A 187 13.35 22.19 -2.67
C ASN A 187 14.11 23.07 -3.67
N GLU A 188 13.38 23.81 -4.50
CA GLU A 188 13.91 24.97 -5.22
C GLU A 188 14.29 26.09 -4.24
#